data_AF-A0A2E9I5T0-F1
#
_entry.id   AF-A0A2E9I5T0-F1
#
_cell.length_a   1.000
_cell.length_b   1.000
_cell.length_c   1.000
_cell.angle_alpha   90.00
_cell.angle_beta   90.00
_cell.angle_gamma   90.00
#
_symmetry.space_group_name_H-M   'P 1'
#
loop_
_entity.id
_entity.type
_entity.pdbx_description
1 polymer ?
#
loop_
_entity_poly.entity_id
_entity_poly.type
_entity_poly.pdbx_seq_one_letter_code
_entity_poly.pdbx_strand_id
1 'polypeptide(L)' 'MFVIVGLIIAFVLIAVFSNRATRLCRWRERRKDGLSTWTCVHCGAQLSGAIGQPPRECHRPDAQARR' A
#
# COMPACT_ATOMS: atom_id res chain seq x y z
N MET A 1 35.51 -7.02 -6.06
CA MET A 1 34.43 -7.88 -5.54
C MET A 1 33.42 -7.13 -4.66
N PHE A 2 33.84 -6.31 -3.70
CA PHE A 2 32.92 -5.51 -2.87
C PHE A 2 31.96 -4.61 -3.66
N VAL A 3 32.42 -4.02 -4.76
CA VAL A 3 31.58 -3.18 -5.64
C VAL A 3 30.42 -3.97 -6.26
N ILE A 4 30.69 -5.21 -6.69
CA ILE A 4 29.66 -6.09 -7.28
C ILE A 4 28.65 -6.50 -6.21
N VAL A 5 29.13 -6.86 -5.01
CA VAL A 5 28.27 -7.23 -3.87
C VAL A 5 27.38 -6.05 -3.45
N GLY A 6 27.94 -4.84 -3.37
CA GLY A 6 27.17 -3.62 -3.08
C GLY A 6 26.09 -3.32 -4.11
N LEU A 7 26.38 -3.53 -5.41
CA LEU A 7 25.40 -3.38 -6.48
C LEU A 7 24.26 -4.40 -6.37
N ILE A 8 24.57 -5.67 -6.10
CA ILE A 8 23.55 -6.71 -5.92
C ILE A 8 22.65 -6.36 -4.73
N ILE A 9 23.24 -5.96 -3.60
CA ILE A 9 22.47 -5.55 -2.41
C ILE A 9 21.57 -4.35 -2.73
N ALA A 10 22.08 -3.33 -3.42
CA ALA A 10 21.28 -2.17 -3.82
C ALA A 10 20.09 -2.57 -4.70
N PHE A 11 20.29 -3.47 -5.68
CA PHE A 11 19.20 -3.97 -6.53
C PHE A 11 18.16 -4.78 -5.75
N VAL A 12 18.59 -5.64 -4.83
CA VAL A 12 17.69 -6.43 -3.97
C VAL A 12 16.88 -5.51 -3.06
N LEU A 13 17.52 -4.52 -2.44
CA LEU A 13 16.84 -3.52 -1.61
C LEU A 13 15.82 -2.74 -2.45
N ILE A 14 16.18 -2.28 -3.64
CA ILE A 14 15.23 -1.60 -4.53
C ILE A 14 14.08 -2.53 -4.92
N ALA A 15 14.33 -3.81 -5.22
CA ALA A 15 13.27 -4.75 -5.59
C ALA A 15 12.31 -5.05 -4.43
N VAL A 16 12.83 -5.20 -3.21
CA VAL A 16 12.03 -5.48 -2.00
C VAL A 16 11.31 -4.23 -1.50
N PHE A 17 12.01 -3.10 -1.44
CA PHE A 17 11.45 -1.82 -0.96
C PHE A 17 10.68 -1.05 -2.04
N SER A 18 10.80 -1.40 -3.31
CA SER A 18 9.84 -0.98 -4.35
C SER A 18 8.54 -1.76 -4.14
N ASN A 19 7.86 -1.42 -3.05
CA ASN A 19 6.54 -1.91 -2.73
C ASN A 19 5.55 -1.31 -3.75
N ARG A 20 5.47 -1.96 -4.91
CA ARG A 20 4.61 -1.58 -6.05
C ARG A 20 3.14 -1.58 -5.65
N ALA A 21 2.79 -2.31 -4.58
CA ALA A 21 1.43 -2.43 -4.11
C ALA A 21 0.92 -1.11 -3.53
N THR A 22 1.70 -0.45 -2.66
CA THR A 22 1.27 0.80 -1.98
C THR A 22 1.50 2.06 -2.80
N ARG A 23 2.49 2.06 -3.71
CA ARG A 23 2.88 3.26 -4.49
C ARG A 23 1.76 3.84 -5.37
N LEU A 24 0.82 3.00 -5.80
CA LEU A 24 -0.33 3.39 -6.62
C LEU A 24 -1.63 3.52 -5.82
N CYS A 25 -1.62 3.17 -4.52
CA CYS A 25 -2.85 3.21 -3.73
C CYS A 25 -3.23 4.67 -3.49
N ARG A 26 -4.38 5.06 -4.07
CA ARG A 26 -4.94 6.41 -3.96
C ARG A 26 -6.26 6.32 -3.21
N TRP A 27 -6.19 6.57 -1.91
CA TRP A 27 -7.33 6.48 -1.01
C TRP A 27 -8.23 7.71 -1.15
N ARG A 28 -9.53 7.48 -1.30
CA ARG A 28 -10.56 8.51 -1.23
C ARG A 28 -11.37 8.31 0.03
N GLU A 29 -11.47 9.37 0.82
CA GLU A 29 -12.33 9.43 1.99
C GLU A 29 -13.78 9.67 1.56
N ARG A 30 -14.70 8.84 2.06
CA ARG A 30 -16.14 9.11 2.07
C ARG A 30 -16.61 9.10 3.50
N ARG A 31 -17.08 10.24 3.99
CA ARG A 31 -17.63 10.37 5.33
C ARG A 31 -19.10 10.01 5.31
N LYS A 32 -19.52 9.08 6.16
CA LYS A 32 -20.91 8.68 6.30
C LYS A 32 -21.18 8.29 7.75
N ASP A 33 -22.25 8.83 8.34
CA ASP A 33 -22.77 8.44 9.65
C ASP A 33 -21.70 8.45 10.78
N GLY A 34 -20.82 9.45 10.79
CA GLY A 34 -19.76 9.58 11.81
C GLY A 34 -18.53 8.69 11.62
N LEU A 35 -18.51 7.85 10.59
CA LEU A 35 -17.36 7.04 10.19
C LEU A 35 -16.80 7.51 8.84
N SER A 36 -15.52 7.23 8.60
CA SER A 36 -14.92 7.42 7.28
C SER A 36 -14.71 6.08 6.59
N THR A 37 -15.28 5.93 5.40
CA THR A 37 -14.98 4.83 4.51
C THR A 37 -13.91 5.29 3.54
N TRP A 38 -12.76 4.63 3.59
CA TRP A 38 -11.65 4.85 2.68
C TRP A 38 -11.75 3.84 1.56
N THR A 39 -11.82 4.33 0.32
CA THR A 39 -11.82 3.48 -0.87
C THR A 39 -10.62 3.80 -1.74
N CYS A 40 -9.83 2.79 -2.07
CA CYS A 40 -8.71 2.93 -2.99
C CYS A 40 -9.23 2.97 -4.44
N VAL A 41 -8.95 4.05 -5.17
CA VAL A 41 -9.40 4.23 -6.57
C VAL A 41 -8.65 3.30 -7.52
N HIS A 42 -7.44 2.88 -7.16
CA HIS A 42 -6.61 2.07 -8.04
C HIS A 42 -6.93 0.57 -7.96
N CYS A 43 -7.18 0.04 -6.76
CA CYS A 43 -7.42 -1.40 -6.58
C CYS A 43 -8.81 -1.75 -6.04
N GLY A 44 -9.63 -0.75 -5.71
CA GLY A 44 -10.97 -0.97 -5.20
C GLY A 44 -11.04 -1.42 -3.74
N ALA A 45 -9.93 -1.51 -3.01
CA ALA A 45 -9.95 -1.84 -1.58
C ALA A 45 -10.81 -0.85 -0.78
N GLN A 46 -11.63 -1.33 0.16
CA GLN A 46 -12.38 -0.50 1.10
C GLN A 46 -12.00 -0.82 2.54
N LEU A 47 -11.83 0.21 3.38
CA LEU A 47 -11.89 0.05 4.83
C LEU A 47 -12.74 1.14 5.48
N SER A 48 -13.29 0.81 6.65
CA SER A 48 -13.94 1.76 7.54
C SER A 48 -12.96 2.14 8.64
N GLY A 49 -12.78 3.42 8.91
CA GLY A 49 -11.83 3.90 9.90
C GLY A 49 -12.18 5.29 10.45
N ALA A 50 -11.28 5.79 11.30
CA ALA A 50 -11.39 7.13 11.86
C ALA A 50 -11.26 8.20 10.79
N ILE A 51 -12.10 9.24 10.91
CA ILE A 51 -12.12 10.39 9.99
C ILE A 51 -10.73 11.03 9.92
N GLY A 52 -10.28 11.31 8.70
CA GLY A 52 -8.98 11.93 8.46
C GLY A 52 -7.74 11.04 8.65
N GLN A 53 -7.90 9.75 8.98
CA GLN A 53 -6.78 8.81 9.08
C GLN A 53 -6.76 7.84 7.87
N PRO A 54 -6.05 8.19 6.79
CA PRO A 54 -5.88 7.26 5.67
C PRO A 54 -5.06 6.04 6.13
N PRO A 55 -5.38 4.85 5.60
CA PRO A 55 -4.65 3.62 5.92
C PRO A 55 -3.19 3.71 5.44
N ARG A 56 -2.26 3.23 6.29
CA ARG A 56 -0.81 3.25 6.03
C ARG A 56 -0.35 2.12 5.12
N GLU A 57 -1.16 1.08 4.98
CA GLU A 57 -0.90 -0.09 4.16
C GLU A 57 -1.96 -0.24 3.06
N CYS A 58 -1.61 -0.95 1.98
CA CYS A 58 -2.57 -1.20 0.91
C CYS A 58 -3.34 -2.49 1.17
N HIS A 59 -4.62 -2.38 1.49
CA HIS A 59 -5.53 -3.49 1.74
C HIS A 59 -6.06 -4.11 0.44
N ARG A 60 -5.17 -4.42 -0.51
CA ARG A 60 -5.58 -4.97 -1.80
C ARG A 60 -6.24 -6.36 -1.62
N PRO A 61 -7.42 -6.63 -2.21
CA PRO A 61 -8.15 -7.89 -1.98
C PRO A 61 -7.36 -9.15 -2.38
N ASP A 62 -6.61 -9.10 -3.49
CA ASP A 62 -5.77 -10.18 -4.01
C ASP A 62 -4.58 -10.54 -3.09
N ALA A 63 -4.01 -9.55 -2.39
CA ALA A 63 -2.92 -9.72 -1.44
C ALA A 63 -3.41 -10.31 -0.11
N GLN A 64 -4.65 -10.03 0.29
CA GLN A 64 -5.26 -10.60 1.49
C GLN A 64 -5.73 -12.04 1.28
N ALA A 65 -6.26 -12.38 0.09
CA ALA A 65 -6.72 -13.73 -0.21
C ALA A 65 -5.59 -14.79 -0.30
N ARG A 66 -4.32 -14.38 -0.29
CA ARG A 66 -3.15 -15.27 -0.34
C ARG A 66 -2.44 -15.44 1.02
N ARG A 67 -2.93 -14.79 2.09
CA ARG A 67 -2.46 -15.00 3.48
C ARG A 67 -3.41 -15.93 4.20
#